data_AF-A0A2P6PFB2-F1
#
_entry.id   AF-A0A2P6PFB2-F1
#
_cell.length_a   1.000
_cell.length_b   1.000
_cell.length_c   1.000
_cell.angle_alpha   90.00
_cell.angle_beta   90.00
_cell.angle_gamma   90.00
#
_symmetry.space_group_name_H-M   'P 1'
#
loop_
_entity.id
_entity.type
_entity.pdbx_description
1 polymer ?
#
loop_
_entity_poly.entity_id
_entity_poly.type
_entity_poly.pdbx_seq_one_letter_code
_entity_poly.pdbx_strand_id
1 'polypeptide(L)'
;MERLCSGLPKHNGGVVIVTTRLKEVAQKLGKQHRLQLVHVKPLDREICGHIFEEQAYSIRKSSNFSCDEATRKMEELKDQCHGLPLVAKTIANAFAVGFWRRRI
;
A
#
# COMPACT_ATOMS: atom_id res chain seq x y z
N MET A 1 4.42 5.08 28.84
CA MET A 1 3.42 4.16 28.23
C MET A 1 2.43 3.61 29.25
N GLU A 2 2.82 3.47 30.53
CA GLU A 2 1.95 2.88 31.59
C GLU A 2 0.58 3.54 31.71
N ARG A 3 0.49 4.87 31.64
CA ARG A 3 -0.78 5.60 31.81
C ARG A 3 -1.82 5.32 30.71
N LEU A 4 -1.38 5.00 29.48
CA LEU A 4 -2.31 4.75 28.37
C LEU A 4 -2.89 3.34 28.46
N CYS A 5 -2.05 2.33 28.73
CA CYS A 5 -2.48 0.94 28.82
C CYS A 5 -3.36 0.67 30.05
N SER A 6 -3.17 1.40 31.15
CA SER A 6 -4.02 1.30 32.34
C SER A 6 -5.33 2.08 32.24
N GLY A 7 -5.41 3.06 31.33
CA GLY A 7 -6.56 3.95 31.19
C GLY A 7 -7.67 3.42 30.27
N LEU A 8 -7.40 2.36 29.50
CA LEU A 8 -8.40 1.76 28.62
C LEU A 8 -9.30 0.79 29.40
N PRO A 9 -10.64 0.90 29.25
CA PRO A 9 -11.57 -0.07 29.82
C PRO A 9 -11.24 -1.49 29.35
N LYS A 10 -11.07 -2.41 30.29
CA LYS A 10 -10.77 -3.82 30.00
C LYS A 10 -12.06 -4.64 29.99
N HIS A 11 -12.08 -5.74 29.26
CA HIS A 11 -13.17 -6.73 29.22
C HIS A 11 -14.49 -6.28 28.55
N ASN A 12 -14.50 -5.16 27.82
CA ASN A 12 -15.66 -4.71 27.03
C ASN A 12 -15.62 -5.13 25.54
N GLY A 13 -14.72 -6.05 25.16
CA GLY A 13 -14.55 -6.49 23.77
C GLY A 13 -13.81 -5.51 22.85
N GLY A 14 -13.38 -4.35 23.34
CA GLY A 14 -12.55 -3.40 22.59
C GLY A 14 -11.16 -3.97 22.27
N VAL A 15 -10.66 -3.69 21.05
CA VAL A 15 -9.36 -4.17 20.56
C VAL A 15 -8.51 -2.99 20.10
N VAL A 16 -7.23 -3.02 20.46
CA VAL A 16 -6.23 -2.05 19.98
C VAL A 16 -5.30 -2.75 19.00
N ILE A 17 -5.17 -2.18 17.80
CA ILE A 17 -4.21 -2.63 16.79
C ILE A 17 -3.09 -1.60 16.73
N VAL A 18 -1.85 -2.06 16.94
CA VAL A 18 -0.64 -1.23 16.87
C VAL A 18 0.15 -1.64 15.63
N THR A 19 0.50 -0.67 14.80
CA THR A 19 1.37 -0.87 13.63
C THR A 19 2.72 -0.19 13.87
N THR A 20 3.81 -0.82 13.43
CA THR A 20 5.16 -0.26 13.51
C THR A 20 6.02 -0.78 12.37
N ARG A 21 7.01 0.03 11.96
CA ARG A 21 8.04 -0.39 11.00
C ARG A 21 9.23 -1.09 11.69
N LEU A 22 9.35 -0.99 13.01
CA LEU A 22 10.48 -1.52 13.78
C LEU A 22 10.11 -2.83 14.48
N LYS A 23 10.81 -3.91 14.13
CA LYS A 23 10.56 -5.25 14.65
C LYS A 23 10.78 -5.33 16.17
N GLU A 24 11.79 -4.63 16.67
CA GLU A 24 12.19 -4.60 18.07
C GLU A 24 11.07 -3.99 18.93
N VAL A 25 10.41 -2.95 18.41
CA VAL A 25 9.27 -2.30 19.06
C VAL A 25 8.07 -3.25 19.12
N ALA A 26 7.77 -3.93 18.02
CA ALA A 26 6.69 -4.92 17.98
C ALA A 26 6.94 -6.05 18.97
N GLN A 27 8.16 -6.62 18.98
CA GLN A 27 8.54 -7.70 19.89
C GLN A 27 8.48 -7.27 21.37
N LYS A 28 8.94 -6.07 21.70
CA LYS A 28 8.86 -5.52 23.05
C LYS A 28 7.41 -5.40 23.52
N LEU A 29 6.54 -4.81 22.68
CA LEU A 29 5.11 -4.69 22.96
C LEU A 29 4.42 -6.05 23.07
N GLY A 30 4.72 -6.97 22.15
CA GLY A 30 4.18 -8.32 22.11
C GLY A 30 4.50 -9.11 23.37
N LYS A 31 5.75 -9.05 23.85
CA LYS A 31 6.15 -9.69 25.12
C LYS A 31 5.48 -9.02 26.33
N GLN A 32 5.50 -7.68 26.39
CA GLN A 32 4.98 -6.92 27.54
C GLN A 32 3.47 -7.10 27.73
N HIS A 33 2.72 -7.23 26.64
CA HIS A 33 1.25 -7.27 26.67
C HIS A 33 0.65 -8.58 26.15
N ARG A 34 1.48 -9.63 25.95
CA ARG A 34 1.07 -10.94 25.40
C ARG A 34 0.25 -10.81 24.10
N LEU A 35 0.65 -9.88 23.23
CA LEU A 35 -0.06 -9.58 21.98
C LEU A 35 0.31 -10.58 20.90
N GLN A 36 -0.63 -10.86 20.00
CA GLN A 36 -0.36 -11.58 18.76
C GLN A 36 0.45 -10.69 17.80
N LEU A 37 1.58 -11.20 17.33
CA LEU A 37 2.43 -10.51 16.36
C LEU A 37 2.07 -10.94 14.94
N VAL A 38 1.71 -9.97 14.10
CA VAL A 38 1.41 -10.18 12.67
C VAL A 38 2.48 -9.50 11.83
N HIS A 39 3.15 -10.26 10.97
CA HIS A 39 4.12 -9.73 10.02
C HIS A 39 3.44 -9.53 8.66
N VAL A 40 3.35 -8.27 8.22
CA VAL A 40 2.84 -7.95 6.89
C VAL A 40 3.91 -8.32 5.87
N LYS A 41 3.58 -9.23 4.95
CA LYS A 41 4.45 -9.62 3.85
C LYS A 41 4.21 -8.71 2.63
N PRO A 42 5.19 -8.57 1.74
CA PRO A 42 4.95 -8.02 0.41
C PRO A 42 3.80 -8.77 -0.26
N LEU A 43 2.99 -8.06 -1.06
CA LEU A 43 1.92 -8.67 -1.82
C LEU A 43 2.47 -9.44 -3.01
N ASP A 44 1.67 -10.36 -3.52
CA ASP A 44 1.96 -11.01 -4.78
C ASP A 44 2.02 -10.00 -5.93
N ARG A 45 2.86 -10.29 -6.91
CA ARG A 45 3.08 -9.44 -8.09
C ARG A 45 1.79 -9.17 -8.83
N GLU A 46 0.95 -10.19 -8.97
CA GLU A 46 -0.37 -10.10 -9.62
C GLU A 46 -1.29 -9.11 -8.88
N ILE A 47 -1.34 -9.17 -7.55
CA ILE A 47 -2.15 -8.26 -6.74
C ILE A 47 -1.63 -6.81 -6.89
N CYS A 48 -0.31 -6.60 -6.86
CA CYS A 48 0.25 -5.27 -7.13
C CYS A 48 -0.03 -4.79 -8.56
N GLY A 49 -0.04 -5.71 -9.53
CA GLY A 49 -0.42 -5.42 -10.91
C GLY A 49 -1.86 -4.92 -11.01
N HIS A 50 -2.80 -5.58 -10.33
CA HIS A 50 -4.19 -5.11 -10.26
C HIS A 50 -4.33 -3.75 -9.59
N ILE A 51 -3.59 -3.48 -8.51
CA ILE A 51 -3.57 -2.15 -7.87
C ILE A 51 -3.07 -1.07 -8.84
N PHE A 52 -2.04 -1.40 -9.63
CA PHE A 52 -1.51 -0.50 -10.65
C PHE A 52 -2.55 -0.23 -11.74
N GLU A 53 -3.16 -1.28 -12.30
CA GLU A 53 -4.19 -1.19 -13.34
C GLU A 53 -5.41 -0.38 -12.89
N GLU A 54 -5.93 -0.67 -11.68
CA GLU A 54 -7.05 0.05 -11.09
C GLU A 54 -6.74 1.54 -10.92
N GLN A 55 -5.56 1.86 -10.38
CA GLN A 55 -5.12 3.23 -10.17
C GLN A 55 -4.97 3.96 -11.52
N ALA A 56 -4.31 3.34 -12.50
CA ALA A 56 -4.09 3.95 -13.79
C ALA A 56 -5.40 4.09 -14.61
N TYR A 57 -6.31 3.12 -14.53
CA TYR A 57 -7.63 3.19 -15.16
C TYR A 57 -8.47 4.31 -14.56
N SER A 58 -8.48 4.45 -13.22
CA SER A 58 -9.17 5.55 -12.53
C SER A 58 -8.73 6.91 -13.05
N ILE A 59 -7.43 7.10 -13.28
CA ILE A 59 -6.88 8.35 -13.83
C ILE A 59 -7.14 8.48 -15.34
N ARG A 60 -7.17 7.38 -16.10
CA ARG A 60 -7.53 7.42 -17.53
C ARG A 60 -9.02 7.71 -17.75
N LYS A 61 -9.93 7.25 -16.89
CA LYS A 61 -11.36 7.54 -17.05
C LYS A 61 -11.67 9.04 -16.98
N SER A 62 -10.84 9.84 -16.29
CA SER A 62 -10.94 11.30 -16.28
C SER A 62 -10.27 11.99 -17.47
N SER A 63 -9.60 11.24 -18.35
CA SER A 63 -8.85 11.77 -19.50
C SER A 63 -9.01 10.84 -20.72
N ASN A 64 -9.77 11.21 -21.75
CA ASN A 64 -10.02 10.39 -22.95
C ASN A 64 -8.73 9.86 -23.62
N PHE A 65 -8.26 8.69 -23.21
CA PHE A 65 -6.88 8.26 -23.46
C PHE A 65 -6.85 6.80 -23.90
N SER A 66 -6.85 6.60 -25.21
CA SER A 66 -6.44 5.34 -25.85
C SER A 66 -5.14 5.56 -26.62
N CYS A 67 -4.11 4.83 -26.25
CA CYS A 67 -2.86 4.76 -27.01
C CYS A 67 -2.18 3.43 -26.70
N ASP A 68 -1.92 2.63 -27.74
CA ASP A 68 -1.36 1.28 -27.62
C ASP A 68 0.05 1.29 -27.01
N GLU A 69 0.83 2.36 -27.23
CA GLU A 69 2.15 2.53 -26.63
C GLU A 69 2.09 2.70 -25.11
N ALA A 70 1.04 3.36 -24.61
CA ALA A 70 0.82 3.54 -23.18
C ALA A 70 0.45 2.21 -22.51
N THR A 71 -0.33 1.37 -23.17
CA THR A 71 -0.67 0.03 -22.69
C THR A 71 0.57 -0.85 -22.60
N ARG A 72 1.47 -0.81 -23.59
CA ARG A 72 2.74 -1.57 -23.53
C ARG A 72 3.66 -1.12 -22.40
N LYS A 73 3.84 0.18 -22.19
CA LYS A 73 4.64 0.70 -21.06
C LYS A 73 4.03 0.38 -19.70
N MET A 74 2.70 0.34 -19.60
CA MET A 74 2.01 -0.07 -18.37
C MET A 74 2.34 -1.52 -18.00
N GLU A 75 2.34 -2.43 -18.98
CA GLU A 75 2.71 -3.83 -18.80
C GLU A 75 4.15 -4.01 -18.31
N GLU A 76 5.10 -3.20 -18.79
CA GLU A 76 6.49 -3.23 -18.32
C GLU A 76 6.65 -2.72 -16.89
N LEU A 77 5.83 -1.75 -16.49
CA LEU A 77 5.94 -1.05 -15.20
C LEU A 77 5.24 -1.79 -14.05
N LYS A 78 4.16 -2.54 -14.31
CA LYS A 78 3.43 -3.28 -13.27
C LYS A 78 4.34 -4.27 -12.52
N ASP A 79 5.34 -4.74 -13.23
CA ASP A 79 6.31 -5.73 -12.83
C ASP A 79 7.41 -5.20 -11.89
N GLN A 80 7.55 -3.87 -11.81
CA GLN A 80 8.57 -3.17 -11.00
C GLN A 80 8.11 -2.86 -9.56
N CYS A 81 6.91 -3.30 -9.18
CA CYS A 81 6.34 -2.94 -7.87
C CYS A 81 6.94 -3.76 -6.71
N HIS A 82 7.61 -4.88 -7.00
CA HIS A 82 8.23 -5.77 -6.01
C HIS A 82 7.33 -6.13 -4.81
N GLY A 83 6.01 -6.26 -5.05
CA GLY A 83 5.03 -6.55 -4.00
C GLY A 83 4.70 -5.39 -3.07
N LEU A 84 5.14 -4.16 -3.38
CA LEU A 84 4.86 -2.96 -2.61
C LEU A 84 3.68 -2.18 -3.21
N PRO A 85 2.50 -2.16 -2.55
CA PRO A 85 1.31 -1.47 -3.07
C PRO A 85 1.50 0.02 -3.28
N LEU A 86 2.29 0.66 -2.41
CA LEU A 86 2.58 2.09 -2.52
C LEU A 86 3.40 2.40 -3.77
N VAL A 87 4.34 1.53 -4.14
CA VAL A 87 5.13 1.67 -5.36
C VAL A 87 4.21 1.55 -6.58
N ALA A 88 3.34 0.53 -6.61
CA ALA A 88 2.34 0.35 -7.67
C ALA A 88 1.51 1.62 -7.91
N LYS A 89 0.92 2.20 -6.85
CA LYS A 89 0.15 3.44 -6.95
C LYS A 89 1.00 4.62 -7.42
N THR A 90 2.23 4.73 -6.93
CA THR A 90 3.14 5.83 -7.27
C THR A 90 3.55 5.80 -8.74
N ILE A 91 3.91 4.62 -9.26
CA ILE A 91 4.27 4.47 -10.67
C ILE A 91 3.06 4.73 -11.55
N ALA A 92 1.87 4.20 -11.20
CA ALA A 92 0.63 4.46 -11.93
C ALA A 92 0.31 5.97 -12.01
N ASN A 93 0.45 6.68 -10.89
CA ASN A 93 0.27 8.14 -10.85
C ASN A 93 1.29 8.89 -11.71
N ALA A 94 2.57 8.55 -11.59
CA ALA A 94 3.65 9.18 -12.34
C ALA A 94 3.49 8.95 -13.85
N PHE A 95 3.09 7.74 -14.24
CA PHE A 95 2.79 7.38 -15.61
C PHE A 95 1.65 8.25 -16.18
N ALA A 96 0.56 8.39 -15.42
CA ALA A 96 -0.57 9.20 -15.86
C ALA A 96 -0.21 10.69 -15.97
N VAL A 97 0.41 11.29 -14.95
CA VAL A 97 0.78 12.73 -14.95
C VAL A 97 1.87 13.06 -15.98
N GLY A 98 2.89 12.21 -16.11
CA GLY A 98 3.99 12.41 -17.05
C GLY A 98 3.56 12.28 -18.52
N PHE A 99 2.43 11.65 -18.78
CA PHE A 99 1.82 11.67 -20.10
C PHE A 99 1.05 12.97 -20.36
N TRP A 100 0.36 13.52 -19.36
CA TRP A 100 -0.32 14.83 -19.47
C TRP A 100 0.66 15.96 -19.82
N ARG A 101 1.84 16.01 -19.18
CA ARG A 101 2.84 17.05 -19.42
C ARG A 101 3.50 17.02 -20.82
N ARG A 102 3.39 15.92 -21.57
CA ARG A 102 3.98 15.77 -22.91
C ARG A 102 3.00 16.06 -24.05
N ARG A 103 1.74 16.42 -23.73
CA ARG A 103 0.68 16.71 -24.72
C ARG A 103 0.13 18.14 -24.68
N ILE A 104 0.70 19.04 -23.86
CA ILE A 104 0.46 20.49 -23.86
C ILE A 104 1.75 21.16 -24.34
#